data_AF-A0A378JAS9-F1
#
_entry.id   AF-A0A378JAS9-F1
#
_cell.length_a   1.000
_cell.length_b   1.000
_cell.length_c   1.000
_cell.angle_alpha   90.00
_cell.angle_beta   90.00
_cell.angle_gamma   90.00
#
_symmetry.space_group_name_H-M   'P 1'
#
loop_
_entity.id
_entity.type
_entity.pdbx_description
1 polymer ?
#
loop_
_entity_poly.entity_id
_entity_poly.type
_entity_poly.pdbx_seq_one_letter_code
_entity_poly.pdbx_strand_id
1 'polypeptide(L)'
;MDYQFLNNTNLYTYNSTEHVQELVANWPLYTNPLNHFYFFMAGILLFIVYERYRTQLRQKQQLLVKMILILLVIYMVLDKIVGNPSYGFGRFCYSLLTLAIISLTPFIEIKSTWLRKKLIMLGDISYSVYLIQFPVYTCVIYLTRKFTLFNKTETFFIALLSLLSISYFIYKWYEVPSKNWLTNLAFSPRKNSLELSETT
;
A
#
# COMPACT_ATOMS: atom_id res chain seq x y z
N MET A 1 17.32 -19.98 2.53
CA MET A 1 16.33 -20.24 1.47
C MET A 1 17.09 -20.29 0.16
N ASP A 2 17.23 -21.48 -0.41
CA ASP A 2 18.15 -21.75 -1.51
C ASP A 2 17.70 -21.08 -2.82
N TYR A 3 18.52 -20.15 -3.31
CA TYR A 3 18.38 -19.49 -4.61
C TYR A 3 18.38 -20.47 -5.81
N GLN A 4 18.75 -21.73 -5.59
CA GLN A 4 18.75 -22.76 -6.64
C GLN A 4 17.35 -23.18 -7.09
N PHE A 5 16.30 -22.99 -6.29
CA PHE A 5 14.94 -23.35 -6.70
C PHE A 5 14.39 -22.46 -7.84
N LEU A 6 14.93 -21.24 -8.00
CA LEU A 6 14.56 -20.31 -9.08
C LEU A 6 15.40 -20.48 -10.35
N ASN A 7 16.57 -21.13 -10.27
CA ASN A 7 17.49 -21.27 -11.40
C ASN A 7 17.13 -22.41 -12.36
N ASN A 8 16.40 -23.43 -11.89
CA ASN A 8 16.06 -24.61 -12.71
C ASN A 8 14.75 -24.51 -13.47
N THR A 9 14.09 -23.35 -13.41
CA THR A 9 12.90 -23.10 -14.20
C THR A 9 13.28 -22.31 -15.44
N ASN A 10 13.11 -22.91 -16.62
CA ASN A 10 12.94 -22.23 -17.92
C ASN A 10 11.66 -21.35 -17.90
N LEU A 11 11.53 -20.51 -16.87
CA LEU A 11 10.52 -19.50 -16.68
C LEU A 11 11.00 -18.30 -17.48
N TYR A 12 10.45 -18.16 -18.69
CA TYR A 12 10.57 -16.99 -19.56
C TYR A 12 11.80 -16.94 -20.48
N THR A 13 11.75 -17.69 -21.58
CA THR A 13 12.53 -17.33 -22.76
C THR A 13 12.01 -16.01 -23.33
N TYR A 14 12.92 -15.03 -23.33
CA TYR A 14 12.84 -13.65 -23.83
C TYR A 14 12.11 -12.60 -22.96
N ASN A 15 12.92 -11.76 -22.30
CA ASN A 15 12.63 -10.50 -21.57
C ASN A 15 12.05 -10.52 -20.14
N SER A 16 11.49 -11.61 -19.61
CA SER A 16 10.92 -11.60 -18.25
C SER A 16 11.69 -12.39 -17.17
N THR A 17 12.81 -13.04 -17.50
CA THR A 17 13.74 -13.59 -16.51
C THR A 17 14.46 -12.49 -15.74
N GLU A 18 15.04 -11.53 -16.45
CA GLU A 18 15.82 -10.43 -15.84
C GLU A 18 14.96 -9.59 -14.90
N HIS A 19 13.74 -9.26 -15.32
CA HIS A 19 12.86 -8.43 -14.50
C HIS A 19 12.33 -9.16 -13.25
N VAL A 20 12.09 -10.48 -13.34
CA VAL A 20 11.72 -11.30 -12.18
C VAL A 20 12.92 -11.47 -11.24
N GLN A 21 14.12 -11.68 -11.78
CA GLN A 21 15.36 -11.76 -10.99
C GLN A 21 15.67 -10.43 -10.29
N GLU A 22 15.52 -9.31 -10.99
CA GLU A 22 15.65 -7.96 -10.44
C GLU A 22 14.60 -7.71 -9.35
N LEU A 23 13.34 -8.10 -9.58
CA LEU A 23 12.27 -7.97 -8.58
C LEU A 23 12.57 -8.80 -7.32
N VAL A 24 13.01 -10.05 -7.49
CA VAL A 24 13.38 -10.94 -6.37
C VAL A 24 14.61 -10.41 -5.63
N ALA A 25 15.63 -9.93 -6.34
CA ALA A 25 16.83 -9.35 -5.75
C ALA A 25 16.51 -8.07 -4.95
N ASN A 26 15.59 -7.26 -5.45
CA ASN A 26 15.19 -6.01 -4.80
C ASN A 26 14.04 -6.19 -3.79
N TRP A 27 13.42 -7.36 -3.70
CA TRP A 27 12.29 -7.61 -2.80
C TRP A 27 12.58 -7.31 -1.33
N PRO A 28 13.75 -7.68 -0.76
CA PRO A 28 14.09 -7.33 0.62
C PRO A 28 14.21 -5.81 0.81
N LEU A 29 14.76 -5.10 -0.19
CA LEU A 29 14.88 -3.65 -0.15
C LEU A 29 13.50 -2.98 -0.27
N TYR A 30 12.62 -3.52 -1.10
CA TYR A 30 11.27 -2.99 -1.28
C TYR A 30 10.36 -3.25 -0.08
N THR A 31 10.46 -4.43 0.56
CA THR A 31 9.61 -4.82 1.70
C THR A 31 10.12 -4.36 3.06
N ASN A 32 11.37 -3.90 3.16
CA ASN A 32 11.92 -3.41 4.41
C ASN A 32 11.17 -2.14 4.87
N PRO A 33 10.47 -2.16 6.03
CA PRO A 33 9.69 -1.02 6.51
C PRO A 33 10.56 0.22 6.78
N LEU A 34 11.85 0.04 7.10
CA LEU A 34 12.78 1.16 7.30
C LEU A 34 12.96 1.99 6.01
N ASN A 35 12.86 1.35 4.84
CA ASN A 35 12.92 2.03 3.55
C ASN A 35 11.66 2.84 3.23
N HIS A 36 10.62 2.72 4.06
CA HIS A 36 9.40 3.53 3.99
C HIS A 36 9.23 4.46 5.18
N PHE A 37 10.19 4.47 6.11
CA PHE A 37 10.11 5.27 7.33
C PHE A 37 9.99 6.77 7.03
N TYR A 38 10.64 7.26 5.97
CA TYR A 38 10.51 8.67 5.58
C TYR A 38 9.09 9.03 5.11
N PHE A 39 8.36 8.11 4.47
CA PHE A 39 6.95 8.33 4.12
C PHE A 39 6.08 8.40 5.37
N PHE A 40 6.35 7.54 6.34
CA PHE A 40 5.65 7.57 7.63
C PHE A 40 5.86 8.91 8.35
N MET A 41 7.12 9.36 8.47
CA MET A 41 7.44 10.64 9.10
C MET A 41 6.85 11.83 8.34
N ALA A 42 6.91 11.81 7.00
CA ALA A 42 6.30 12.86 6.18
C ALA A 42 4.77 12.89 6.32
N GLY A 43 4.12 11.73 6.44
CA GLY A 43 2.68 11.64 6.73
C GLY A 43 2.32 12.26 8.08
N ILE A 44 3.10 12.01 9.13
CA ILE A 44 2.93 12.63 10.45
C ILE A 44 3.11 14.15 10.36
N LEU A 45 4.17 14.62 9.71
CA LEU A 45 4.43 16.05 9.53
C LEU A 45 3.30 16.74 8.77
N LEU A 46 2.83 16.13 7.67
CA LEU A 46 1.69 16.63 6.89
C LEU A 46 0.43 16.71 7.74
N PHE A 47 0.17 15.72 8.60
CA PHE A 47 -0.97 15.74 9.51
C PHE A 47 -0.85 16.88 10.54
N ILE A 48 0.32 17.08 11.15
CA ILE A 48 0.57 18.17 12.10
C ILE A 48 0.37 19.54 11.44
N VAL A 49 0.91 19.71 10.23
CA VAL A 49 0.75 20.93 9.43
C VAL A 49 -0.73 21.14 9.08
N TYR A 50 -1.40 20.10 8.61
CA TYR A 50 -2.83 20.15 8.30
C TYR A 50 -3.64 20.60 9.53
N GLU A 51 -3.46 19.96 10.69
CA GLU A 51 -4.23 20.27 11.89
C GLU A 51 -3.98 21.71 12.37
N ARG A 52 -2.74 22.20 12.25
CA ARG A 52 -2.37 23.57 12.60
C ARG A 52 -2.98 24.62 11.67
N TYR A 53 -3.10 24.33 10.37
CA TYR A 53 -3.50 25.31 9.35
C TYR A 53 -4.87 25.03 8.72
N ARG A 54 -5.61 24.03 9.20
CA ARG A 54 -6.91 23.60 8.67
C ARG A 54 -7.91 24.75 8.53
N THR A 55 -7.92 25.69 9.47
CA THR A 55 -8.84 26.84 9.49
C THR A 55 -8.37 28.02 8.63
N GLN A 56 -7.09 28.09 8.29
CA GLN A 56 -6.49 29.19 7.51
C GLN A 56 -6.37 28.89 6.01
N LEU A 57 -6.40 27.62 5.62
CA LEU A 57 -6.27 27.20 4.22
C LEU A 57 -7.52 27.62 3.42
N ARG A 58 -7.41 28.76 2.73
CA ARG A 58 -8.49 29.30 1.88
C ARG A 58 -8.76 28.36 0.69
N GLN A 59 -10.01 28.29 0.23
CA GLN A 59 -10.41 27.51 -0.95
C GLN A 59 -9.50 27.69 -2.18
N LYS A 60 -8.93 28.88 -2.38
CA LYS A 60 -7.99 29.16 -3.49
C LYS A 60 -6.67 28.39 -3.37
N GLN A 61 -6.14 28.20 -2.16
CA GLN A 61 -4.92 27.41 -1.94
C GLN A 61 -5.18 25.92 -2.18
N GLN A 62 -6.38 25.43 -1.85
CA GLN A 62 -6.79 24.05 -2.13
C GLN A 62 -6.88 23.78 -3.64
N LEU A 63 -7.34 24.75 -4.44
CA LEU A 63 -7.39 24.61 -5.91
C LEU A 63 -6.00 24.54 -6.52
N LEU A 64 -5.06 25.37 -6.04
CA LEU A 64 -3.69 25.41 -6.54
C LEU A 64 -2.93 24.10 -6.26
N VAL A 65 -3.09 23.52 -5.07
CA VAL A 65 -2.51 22.20 -4.74
C VAL A 65 -3.12 21.10 -5.62
N LYS A 66 -4.44 21.13 -5.89
CA LYS A 66 -5.09 20.19 -6.81
C LYS A 66 -4.55 20.29 -8.23
N MET A 67 -4.34 21.51 -8.75
CA MET A 67 -3.80 21.73 -10.09
C MET A 67 -2.36 21.23 -10.23
N ILE A 68 -1.49 21.55 -9.26
CA ILE A 68 -0.10 21.08 -9.25
C ILE A 68 -0.05 19.55 -9.22
N LEU A 69 -0.93 18.91 -8.46
CA LEU A 69 -0.99 17.45 -8.40
C LEU A 69 -1.47 16.81 -9.70
N ILE A 70 -2.54 17.33 -10.30
CA ILE A 70 -3.05 16.83 -11.58
C ILE A 70 -1.95 16.94 -12.64
N LEU A 71 -1.23 18.06 -12.67
CA LEU A 71 -0.10 18.26 -13.58
C LEU A 71 1.03 17.25 -13.31
N LEU A 72 1.31 16.93 -12.04
CA LEU A 72 2.35 15.98 -11.65
C LEU A 72 1.96 14.52 -11.97
N VAL A 73 0.67 14.17 -11.83
CA VAL A 73 0.12 12.88 -12.27
C VAL A 73 0.18 12.75 -13.79
N ILE A 74 -0.25 13.79 -14.51
CA ILE A 74 -0.18 13.83 -15.98
C ILE A 74 1.28 13.71 -16.44
N TYR A 75 2.19 14.46 -15.82
CA TYR A 75 3.62 14.37 -16.10
C TYR A 75 4.13 12.93 -15.93
N MET A 76 3.81 12.25 -14.82
CA MET A 76 4.26 10.87 -14.61
C MET A 76 3.62 9.83 -15.53
N VAL A 77 2.36 10.01 -15.90
CA VAL A 77 1.66 9.08 -16.79
C VAL A 77 2.13 9.24 -18.24
N LEU A 78 2.43 10.48 -18.65
CA LEU A 78 2.89 10.78 -20.01
C LEU A 78 4.38 10.53 -20.19
N ASP A 79 5.17 10.65 -19.12
CA ASP A 79 6.61 10.63 -19.24
C ASP A 79 7.19 9.21 -19.10
N LYS A 80 7.78 8.71 -20.19
CA LYS A 80 8.59 7.48 -20.19
C LYS A 80 9.96 7.69 -19.50
N ILE A 81 10.30 8.93 -19.11
CA ILE A 81 11.61 9.32 -18.56
C ILE A 81 11.76 9.00 -17.08
N VAL A 82 10.66 8.90 -16.32
CA VAL A 82 10.71 8.53 -14.91
C VAL A 82 11.07 7.04 -14.86
N GLY A 83 12.37 6.75 -14.77
CA GLY A 83 12.94 5.40 -14.77
C GLY A 83 12.42 4.54 -13.61
N ASN A 84 13.18 3.51 -13.24
CA ASN A 84 12.70 2.51 -12.28
C ASN A 84 12.17 3.15 -10.98
N PRO A 85 10.90 2.90 -10.57
CA PRO A 85 10.30 3.48 -9.36
C PRO A 85 11.03 3.05 -8.07
N SER A 86 11.86 2.01 -8.15
CA SER A 86 12.54 1.40 -7.01
C SER A 86 13.81 2.13 -6.59
N TYR A 87 14.44 2.93 -7.47
CA TYR A 87 15.71 3.62 -7.17
C TYR A 87 15.92 4.91 -7.98
N GLY A 88 16.96 5.67 -7.61
CA GLY A 88 17.40 6.86 -8.34
C GLY A 88 16.36 7.99 -8.40
N PHE A 89 16.42 8.76 -9.48
CA PHE A 89 15.55 9.93 -9.68
C PHE A 89 14.08 9.54 -9.82
N GLY A 90 13.78 8.36 -10.40
CA GLY A 90 12.43 7.83 -10.49
C GLY A 90 11.78 7.71 -9.12
N ARG A 91 12.44 7.02 -8.19
CA ARG A 91 11.96 6.89 -6.79
C ARG A 91 11.70 8.25 -6.12
N PHE A 92 12.56 9.23 -6.34
CA PHE A 92 12.38 10.58 -5.80
C PHE A 92 11.08 11.22 -6.33
N CYS A 93 10.88 11.19 -7.65
CA CYS A 93 9.66 11.70 -8.26
C CYS A 93 8.42 10.98 -7.69
N TYR A 94 8.37 9.64 -7.72
CA TYR A 94 7.23 8.89 -7.18
C TYR A 94 6.98 9.15 -5.70
N SER A 95 8.04 9.41 -4.93
CA SER A 95 7.91 9.79 -3.52
C SER A 95 7.24 11.15 -3.37
N LEU A 96 7.65 12.15 -4.16
CA LEU A 96 6.98 13.45 -4.20
C LEU A 96 5.52 13.34 -4.62
N LEU A 97 5.20 12.52 -5.63
CA LEU A 97 3.81 12.26 -6.03
C LEU A 97 3.01 11.69 -4.86
N THR A 98 3.55 10.67 -4.19
CA THR A 98 2.88 10.01 -3.07
C THR A 98 2.58 10.99 -1.96
N LEU A 99 3.55 11.83 -1.57
CA LEU A 99 3.37 12.87 -0.56
C LEU A 99 2.31 13.89 -0.98
N ALA A 100 2.32 14.28 -2.24
CA ALA A 100 1.38 15.24 -2.77
C ALA A 100 -0.05 14.66 -2.79
N ILE A 101 -0.23 13.39 -3.17
CA ILE A 101 -1.55 12.70 -3.08
C ILE A 101 -2.01 12.65 -1.63
N ILE A 102 -1.14 12.22 -0.70
CA ILE A 102 -1.49 12.13 0.73
C ILE A 102 -1.93 13.50 1.26
N SER A 103 -1.22 14.56 0.91
CA SER A 103 -1.56 15.93 1.33
C SER A 103 -2.93 16.42 0.83
N LEU A 104 -3.46 15.83 -0.24
CA LEU A 104 -4.75 16.20 -0.80
C LEU A 104 -5.93 15.44 -0.20
N THR A 105 -5.69 14.24 0.32
CA THR A 105 -6.71 13.37 0.91
C THR A 105 -7.63 14.08 1.91
N PRO A 106 -7.13 14.95 2.82
CA PRO A 106 -7.99 15.65 3.79
C PRO A 106 -9.01 16.62 3.18
N PHE A 107 -8.82 17.03 1.92
CA PHE A 107 -9.71 17.96 1.21
C PHE A 107 -10.75 17.25 0.33
N ILE A 108 -10.72 15.92 0.28
CA ILE A 108 -11.67 15.11 -0.48
C ILE A 108 -12.82 14.75 0.46
N GLU A 109 -13.93 15.49 0.36
CA GLU A 109 -15.15 15.17 1.08
C GLU A 109 -15.95 14.08 0.35
N ILE A 110 -15.92 12.86 0.88
CA ILE A 110 -16.75 11.76 0.39
C ILE A 110 -18.09 11.79 1.13
N LYS A 111 -19.12 12.37 0.47
CA LYS A 111 -20.47 12.49 1.03
C LYS A 111 -21.15 11.13 1.29
N SER A 112 -20.85 10.12 0.46
CA SER A 112 -21.44 8.79 0.60
C SER A 112 -20.75 8.00 1.72
N THR A 113 -21.48 7.74 2.80
CA THR A 113 -21.01 6.93 3.93
C THR A 113 -20.67 5.50 3.51
N TRP A 114 -21.44 4.92 2.58
CA TRP A 114 -21.18 3.59 2.04
C TRP A 114 -19.85 3.55 1.26
N LEU A 115 -19.65 4.50 0.34
CA LEU A 115 -18.43 4.56 -0.46
C LEU A 115 -17.20 4.79 0.41
N ARG A 116 -17.29 5.69 1.38
CA ARG A 116 -16.22 5.94 2.36
C ARG A 116 -15.84 4.66 3.11
N LYS A 117 -16.82 3.90 3.62
CA LYS A 117 -16.56 2.62 4.30
C LYS A 117 -15.86 1.61 3.39
N LYS A 118 -16.28 1.51 2.12
CA LYS A 118 -15.66 0.59 1.15
C LYS A 118 -14.23 0.99 0.79
N LEU A 119 -13.95 2.28 0.62
CA LEU A 119 -12.59 2.77 0.35
C LEU A 119 -11.65 2.57 1.54
N ILE A 120 -12.12 2.80 2.76
CA ILE A 120 -11.34 2.50 3.98
C ILE A 120 -11.02 1.01 4.04
N MET A 121 -12.04 0.15 3.84
CA MET A 121 -11.84 -1.30 3.83
C MET A 121 -10.84 -1.74 2.75
N LEU A 122 -10.90 -1.15 1.55
CA LEU A 122 -9.97 -1.46 0.46
C LEU A 122 -8.54 -1.02 0.80
N GLY A 123 -8.41 0.14 1.45
CA GLY A 123 -7.14 0.63 1.98
C GLY A 123 -6.56 -0.31 3.05
N ASP A 124 -7.37 -0.76 4.00
CA ASP A 124 -6.94 -1.69 5.03
C ASP A 124 -6.45 -3.03 4.42
N ILE A 125 -7.19 -3.59 3.47
CA ILE A 125 -6.85 -4.86 2.81
C ILE A 125 -5.59 -4.72 1.92
N SER A 126 -5.27 -3.51 1.44
CA SER A 126 -4.13 -3.28 0.56
C SER A 126 -2.79 -3.67 1.18
N TYR A 127 -2.67 -3.60 2.51
CA TYR A 127 -1.48 -4.03 3.23
C TYR A 127 -1.27 -5.55 3.12
N SER A 128 -2.31 -6.34 3.41
CA SER A 128 -2.27 -7.79 3.21
C SER A 128 -1.99 -8.15 1.76
N VAL A 129 -2.62 -7.46 0.78
CA VAL A 129 -2.37 -7.70 -0.66
C VAL A 129 -0.88 -7.53 -0.96
N TYR A 130 -0.29 -6.42 -0.51
CA TYR A 130 1.10 -6.10 -0.73
C TYR A 130 2.07 -7.18 -0.21
N LEU A 131 1.81 -7.72 0.98
CA LEU A 131 2.67 -8.73 1.59
C LEU A 131 2.59 -10.09 0.90
N ILE A 132 1.37 -10.50 0.48
CA ILE A 132 1.13 -11.87 0.02
C ILE A 132 1.07 -12.01 -1.51
N GLN A 133 1.06 -10.91 -2.26
CA GLN A 133 0.96 -10.96 -3.74
C GLN A 133 2.01 -11.89 -4.37
N PHE A 134 3.25 -11.84 -3.89
CA PHE A 134 4.34 -12.66 -4.41
C PHE A 134 4.12 -14.16 -4.11
N PRO A 135 3.97 -14.61 -2.85
CA PRO A 135 3.75 -16.02 -2.57
C PRO A 135 2.46 -16.57 -3.20
N VAL A 136 1.38 -15.78 -3.23
CA VAL A 136 0.12 -16.19 -3.88
C VAL A 136 0.33 -16.38 -5.38
N TYR A 137 0.98 -15.43 -6.05
CA TYR A 137 1.24 -15.52 -7.49
C TYR A 137 2.12 -16.72 -7.84
N THR A 138 3.18 -16.97 -7.07
CA THR A 138 4.06 -18.15 -7.25
C THR A 138 3.28 -19.45 -7.10
N CYS A 139 2.43 -19.57 -6.07
CA CYS A 139 1.59 -20.74 -5.86
C CYS A 139 0.60 -20.98 -7.00
N VAL A 140 -0.08 -19.91 -7.46
CA VAL A 140 -1.05 -20.03 -8.56
C VAL A 140 -0.37 -20.48 -9.84
N ILE A 141 0.77 -19.90 -10.22
CA ILE A 141 1.52 -20.32 -11.40
C ILE A 141 1.96 -21.79 -11.31
N TYR A 142 2.46 -22.19 -10.13
CA TYR A 142 2.88 -23.57 -9.92
C TYR A 142 1.73 -24.56 -10.13
N LEU A 143 0.56 -24.24 -9.59
CA LEU A 143 -0.65 -25.05 -9.74
C LEU A 143 -1.16 -25.05 -11.19
N THR A 144 -1.34 -23.90 -11.82
CA THR A 144 -1.90 -23.84 -13.18
C THR A 144 -1.01 -24.52 -14.22
N ARG A 145 0.31 -24.48 -14.04
CA ARG A 145 1.27 -25.24 -14.87
C ARG A 145 1.15 -26.74 -14.69
N LYS A 146 1.02 -27.23 -13.45
CA LYS A 146 0.86 -28.66 -13.17
C LYS A 146 -0.38 -29.23 -13.84
N PHE A 147 -1.45 -28.44 -13.93
CA PHE A 147 -2.68 -28.87 -14.57
C PHE A 147 -2.71 -28.64 -16.09
N THR A 148 -1.80 -27.84 -16.68
CA THR A 148 -1.75 -27.53 -18.14
C THR A 148 -3.06 -27.01 -18.77
N LEU A 149 -4.03 -26.60 -17.95
CA LEU A 149 -5.40 -26.33 -18.39
C LEU A 149 -5.70 -24.85 -18.67
N PHE A 150 -4.81 -23.92 -18.32
CA PHE A 150 -5.16 -22.50 -18.29
C PHE A 150 -4.26 -21.62 -19.14
N ASN A 151 -4.88 -20.68 -19.83
CA ASN A 151 -4.19 -19.62 -20.55
C ASN A 151 -3.53 -18.61 -19.59
N LYS A 152 -2.61 -17.78 -20.11
CA LYS A 152 -1.95 -16.73 -19.32
C LYS A 152 -2.96 -15.74 -18.71
N THR A 153 -3.97 -15.36 -19.47
CA THR A 153 -5.04 -14.45 -19.03
C THR A 153 -5.87 -15.04 -17.90
N GLU A 154 -6.26 -16.31 -18.03
CA GLU A 154 -7.01 -17.02 -16.99
C GLU A 154 -6.17 -17.16 -15.71
N THR A 155 -4.90 -17.54 -15.85
CA THR A 155 -3.96 -17.64 -14.73
C THR A 155 -3.85 -16.30 -13.98
N PHE A 156 -3.80 -15.17 -14.69
CA PHE A 156 -3.80 -13.85 -14.08
C PHE A 156 -5.09 -13.58 -13.28
N PHE A 157 -6.26 -13.83 -13.85
CA PHE A 157 -7.53 -13.62 -13.13
C PHE A 157 -7.67 -14.56 -11.92
N ILE A 158 -7.23 -15.81 -12.03
CA ILE A 158 -7.19 -16.76 -10.91
C ILE A 158 -6.25 -16.25 -9.83
N ALA A 159 -5.06 -15.76 -10.18
CA ALA A 159 -4.09 -15.22 -9.22
C ALA A 159 -4.65 -13.97 -8.53
N LEU A 160 -5.27 -13.06 -9.27
CA LEU A 160 -5.89 -11.84 -8.74
C LEU A 160 -7.04 -12.17 -7.79
N LEU A 161 -7.93 -13.09 -8.18
CA LEU A 161 -9.05 -13.50 -7.34
C LEU A 161 -8.58 -14.20 -6.06
N SER A 162 -7.56 -15.08 -6.18
CA SER A 162 -6.95 -15.75 -5.04
C SER A 162 -6.30 -14.74 -4.09
N LEU A 163 -5.55 -13.77 -4.64
CA LEU A 163 -4.89 -12.72 -3.89
C LEU A 163 -5.88 -11.88 -3.08
N LEU A 164 -6.93 -11.37 -3.73
CA LEU A 164 -7.95 -10.57 -3.04
C LEU A 164 -8.70 -11.38 -1.99
N SER A 165 -9.01 -12.65 -2.28
CA SER A 165 -9.72 -13.53 -1.35
C SER A 165 -8.88 -13.83 -0.11
N ILE A 166 -7.63 -14.29 -0.29
CA ILE A 166 -6.73 -14.61 0.81
C ILE A 166 -6.42 -13.35 1.62
N SER A 167 -6.17 -12.22 0.95
CA SER A 167 -5.93 -10.94 1.60
C SER A 167 -7.11 -10.50 2.48
N TYR A 168 -8.35 -10.63 1.98
CA TYR A 168 -9.54 -10.34 2.76
C TYR A 168 -9.66 -11.22 4.01
N PHE A 169 -9.35 -12.52 3.89
CA PHE A 169 -9.38 -13.44 5.03
C PHE A 169 -8.31 -13.12 6.08
N ILE A 170 -7.08 -12.78 5.64
CA ILE A 170 -6.01 -12.34 6.55
C ILE A 170 -6.42 -11.07 7.28
N TYR A 171 -6.92 -10.07 6.56
CA TYR A 171 -7.43 -8.83 7.16
C TYR A 171 -8.49 -9.11 8.22
N LYS A 172 -9.51 -9.91 7.88
CA LYS A 172 -10.67 -10.15 8.76
C LYS A 172 -10.33 -10.99 10.00
N TRP A 173 -9.46 -11.99 9.86
CA TRP A 173 -9.21 -12.96 10.93
C TRP A 173 -7.89 -12.78 11.68
N TYR A 174 -6.93 -12.08 11.10
CA TYR A 174 -5.64 -11.82 11.75
C TYR A 174 -5.47 -10.34 12.07
N GLU A 175 -5.62 -9.45 11.09
CA GLU A 175 -5.34 -8.03 11.33
C GLU A 175 -6.36 -7.38 12.27
N VAL A 176 -7.67 -7.54 12.01
CA VAL A 176 -8.72 -6.95 12.83
C VAL A 176 -8.68 -7.45 14.28
N PRO A 177 -8.57 -8.77 14.55
CA PRO A 177 -8.46 -9.26 15.92
C PRO A 177 -7.19 -8.79 16.62
N SER A 178 -6.05 -8.77 15.92
CA SER A 178 -4.79 -8.28 16.49
C SER A 178 -4.86 -6.81 16.85
N LYS A 179 -5.47 -5.98 15.99
CA LYS A 179 -5.69 -4.56 16.25
C LYS A 179 -6.58 -4.36 17.48
N ASN A 180 -7.69 -5.10 17.57
CA ASN A 180 -8.60 -5.04 18.72
C ASN A 180 -7.91 -5.50 20.02
N TRP A 181 -7.09 -6.55 19.94
CA TRP A 181 -6.31 -7.03 21.08
C TRP A 181 -5.32 -5.97 21.56
N LEU A 182 -4.56 -5.35 20.65
CA LEU A 182 -3.63 -4.26 20.99
C LEU A 182 -4.33 -3.04 21.58
N THR A 183 -5.48 -2.63 21.04
CA THR A 183 -6.24 -1.51 21.60
C THR A 183 -6.75 -1.81 23.01
N ASN A 184 -7.16 -3.06 23.26
CA ASN A 184 -7.57 -3.47 24.60
C ASN A 184 -6.38 -3.50 25.56
N LEU A 185 -5.19 -3.90 25.14
CA LEU A 185 -4.00 -3.88 25.99
C LEU A 185 -3.48 -2.46 26.27
N ALA A 186 -3.44 -1.60 25.25
CA ALA A 186 -2.87 -0.25 25.39
C ALA A 186 -3.81 0.72 26.14
N PHE A 187 -5.12 0.45 26.18
CA PHE A 187 -6.11 1.39 26.73
C PHE A 187 -7.03 0.82 27.83
N SER A 188 -6.79 -0.39 28.32
CA SER A 188 -7.48 -0.96 29.49
C SER A 188 -6.56 -0.87 30.72
N PRO A 189 -6.74 0.04 31.72
CA PRO A 189 -7.78 1.04 31.97
C PRO A 189 -7.23 2.42 32.44
N ARG A 190 -7.35 3.49 31.64
CA ARG A 190 -7.24 4.88 32.15
C ARG A 190 -8.60 5.52 32.46
N LYS A 191 -9.65 4.71 32.52
CA LYS A 191 -11.03 5.14 32.77
C LYS A 191 -11.38 5.16 34.28
N ASN A 192 -10.68 4.37 35.11
CA ASN A 192 -10.99 4.30 36.55
C ASN A 192 -10.20 5.28 37.43
N SER A 193 -9.15 5.95 36.93
CA SER A 193 -8.32 6.85 37.75
C SER A 193 -8.80 8.31 37.78
N LEU A 194 -9.77 8.68 36.94
CA LEU A 194 -10.35 10.03 36.92
C LEU A 194 -11.65 10.13 37.73
N GLU A 195 -12.37 9.02 37.92
CA GLU A 195 -13.56 9.00 38.79
C GLU A 195 -13.21 8.95 40.29
N LEU A 196 -11.98 8.55 40.64
CA LEU A 196 -11.50 8.50 42.03
C LEU A 196 -10.90 9.82 42.55
N SER A 197 -10.71 10.85 41.70
CA SER A 197 -10.20 12.16 42.14
C SER A 197 -11.27 13.23 42.32
N GLU A 198 -12.54 12.95 41.99
CA GLU A 198 -13.66 13.89 42.16
C GLU A 198 -14.49 13.62 43.42
N THR A 199 -14.09 12.66 44.27
CA THR A 199 -14.87 12.23 45.46
C THR A 199 -14.14 12.37 46.81
N THR A 200 -13.06 13.17 46.88
CA THR A 200 -12.39 13.54 48.16
C THR A 200 -12.16 15.03 48.23
#